data_AF-A0A6P6G4Z2-F1
#
_entry.id   AF-A0A6P6G4Z2-F1
#
_cell.length_a   1.000
_cell.length_b   1.000
_cell.length_c   1.000
_cell.angle_alpha   90.00
_cell.angle_beta   90.00
_cell.angle_gamma   90.00
#
_symmetry.space_group_name_H-M   'P 1'
#
loop_
_entity.id
_entity.type
_entity.pdbx_description
1 polymer ?
#
loop_
_entity_poly.entity_id
_entity_poly.type
_entity_poly.pdbx_seq_one_letter_code
_entity_poly.pdbx_strand_id
1 'polypeptide(L)'
;MAEAIVSSIAEGIITQLGKAAVKEIALLWGVEDELQQLEDTISTIKNVLADAEKKQVQQQQIKTWLEKLEDAVYEADDLVDEFSTEALRRQVMTGNTMAKQGLTIYDCPILLERCREDTGDYWPKISHIELLDLSI
;
A
#
# COMPACT_ATOMS: atom_id res chain seq x y z
N MET A 1 -23.75 -0.66 1.65
CA MET A 1 -23.03 -1.96 1.77
C MET A 1 -21.58 -1.82 1.37
N ALA A 2 -21.25 -1.33 0.15
CA ALA A 2 -19.86 -1.04 -0.26
C ALA A 2 -19.12 -0.10 0.71
N GLU A 3 -19.79 0.96 1.20
CA GLU A 3 -19.29 1.87 2.26
C GLU A 3 -18.65 1.14 3.46
N ALA A 4 -19.34 0.13 3.99
CA ALA A 4 -18.88 -0.60 5.18
C ALA A 4 -17.68 -1.50 4.88
N ILE A 5 -17.61 -2.06 3.67
CA ILE A 5 -16.49 -2.88 3.21
C ILE A 5 -15.25 -2.00 3.04
N VAL A 6 -15.37 -0.90 2.30
CA VAL A 6 -14.27 0.04 2.05
C VAL A 6 -13.77 0.69 3.35
N SER A 7 -14.67 1.00 4.30
CA SER A 7 -14.27 1.51 5.62
C SER A 7 -13.49 0.48 6.44
N SER A 8 -13.85 -0.81 6.36
CA SER A 8 -13.14 -1.88 7.07
C SER A 8 -11.73 -2.06 6.52
N ILE A 9 -11.57 -2.01 5.19
CA ILE A 9 -10.25 -2.15 4.55
C ILE A 9 -9.39 -0.90 4.84
N ALA A 10 -9.97 0.31 4.78
CA ALA A 10 -9.27 1.54 5.15
C ALA A 10 -8.71 1.49 6.60
N GLU A 11 -9.45 0.93 7.55
CA GLU A 11 -8.96 0.71 8.92
C GLU A 11 -7.82 -0.31 8.99
N GLY A 12 -7.89 -1.38 8.19
CA GLY A 12 -6.81 -2.37 8.06
C GLY A 12 -5.51 -1.73 7.61
N ILE A 13 -5.56 -0.92 6.55
CA ILE A 13 -4.40 -0.23 5.99
C ILE A 13 -3.81 0.78 6.99
N ILE A 14 -4.64 1.63 7.62
CA ILE A 14 -4.15 2.58 8.64
C ILE A 14 -3.46 1.85 9.80
N THR A 15 -4.02 0.71 10.23
CA THR A 15 -3.43 -0.09 11.31
C THR A 15 -2.09 -0.70 10.91
N GLN A 16 -1.94 -1.15 9.66
CA GLN A 16 -0.68 -1.67 9.12
C GLN A 16 0.39 -0.57 9.00
N LEU A 17 0.03 0.59 8.44
CA LEU A 17 0.94 1.75 8.32
C LEU A 17 1.39 2.28 9.68
N GLY A 18 0.56 2.13 10.71
CA GLY A 18 0.90 2.48 12.10
C GLY A 18 1.92 1.56 12.76
N LYS A 19 2.24 0.38 12.19
CA LYS A 19 3.15 -0.60 12.81
C LYS A 19 4.60 -0.12 12.81
N ALA A 20 5.30 -0.37 13.92
CA ALA A 20 6.70 0.01 14.08
C ALA A 20 7.62 -0.58 13.00
N ALA A 21 7.40 -1.83 12.60
CA ALA A 21 8.18 -2.48 11.54
C ALA A 21 8.04 -1.79 10.19
N VAL A 22 6.85 -1.29 9.86
CA VAL A 22 6.59 -0.57 8.60
C VAL A 22 7.27 0.80 8.62
N LYS A 23 7.20 1.52 9.74
CA LYS A 23 7.88 2.80 9.94
C LYS A 23 9.41 2.67 9.88
N GLU A 24 9.98 1.63 10.50
CA GLU A 24 11.42 1.36 10.43
C GLU A 24 11.90 1.09 9.00
N ILE A 25 11.13 0.35 8.19
CA ILE A 25 11.48 0.10 6.79
C ILE A 25 11.31 1.37 5.94
N ALA A 26 10.27 2.16 6.19
CA ALA A 26 10.05 3.43 5.49
C ALA A 26 11.21 4.42 5.70
N LEU A 27 11.75 4.49 6.93
CA LEU A 27 12.97 5.25 7.25
C LEU A 27 14.19 4.75 6.49
N LEU A 28 14.39 3.42 6.48
CA LEU A 28 15.53 2.80 5.80
C LEU A 28 15.52 3.05 4.30
N TRP A 29 14.34 3.15 3.69
CA TRP A 29 14.17 3.34 2.25
C TRP A 29 13.91 4.80 1.84
N GLY A 30 13.80 5.72 2.81
CA GLY A 30 13.54 7.13 2.54
C GLY A 30 12.17 7.40 1.91
N VAL A 31 11.17 6.58 2.23
CA VAL A 31 9.80 6.67 1.70
C VAL A 31 8.77 7.07 2.78
N GLU A 32 9.24 7.71 3.84
CA GLU A 32 8.43 8.04 5.02
C GLU A 32 7.35 9.10 4.70
N ASP A 33 7.68 10.08 3.86
CA ASP A 33 6.73 11.11 3.39
C ASP A 33 5.61 10.50 2.54
N GLU A 34 5.92 9.53 1.67
CA GLU A 34 4.94 8.82 0.84
C GLU A 34 4.01 7.95 1.68
N LEU A 35 4.55 7.29 2.70
CA LEU A 35 3.73 6.50 3.63
C LEU A 35 2.77 7.38 4.43
N GLN A 36 3.24 8.53 4.89
CA GLN A 36 2.40 9.49 5.61
C GLN A 36 1.30 10.05 4.71
N GLN A 37 1.62 10.37 3.45
CA GLN A 37 0.63 10.79 2.45
C GLN A 37 -0.42 9.71 2.17
N LEU A 38 -0.03 8.43 2.16
CA LEU A 38 -0.95 7.32 1.98
C LEU A 38 -1.90 7.20 3.19
N GLU A 39 -1.37 7.29 4.41
CA GLU A 39 -2.17 7.29 5.65
C GLU A 39 -3.18 8.45 5.68
N ASP A 40 -2.76 9.65 5.31
CA ASP A 40 -3.62 10.85 5.25
C ASP A 40 -4.71 10.72 4.20
N THR A 41 -4.37 10.16 3.04
CA THR A 41 -5.30 9.94 1.93
C THR A 41 -6.36 8.90 2.31
N ILE A 42 -5.96 7.78 2.91
CA ILE A 42 -6.88 6.72 3.35
C ILE A 42 -7.75 7.19 4.52
N SER A 43 -7.20 8.01 5.42
CA SER A 43 -7.97 8.67 6.48
C SER A 43 -9.02 9.64 5.92
N THR A 44 -8.66 10.39 4.87
CA THR A 44 -9.60 11.29 4.17
C THR A 44 -10.71 10.49 3.49
N ILE A 45 -10.35 9.41 2.79
CA ILE A 45 -11.28 8.47 2.17
C ILE A 45 -12.30 7.95 3.19
N LYS A 46 -11.83 7.43 4.34
CA LYS A 46 -12.67 6.93 5.43
C LYS A 46 -13.66 7.97 5.94
N ASN A 47 -13.21 9.22 6.10
CA ASN A 47 -14.08 10.31 6.55
C ASN A 47 -15.13 10.69 5.50
N VAL A 48 -14.76 10.70 4.21
CA VAL A 48 -15.70 10.98 3.11
C VAL A 48 -16.73 9.86 2.97
N LEU A 49 -16.34 8.59 3.15
CA LEU A 49 -17.26 7.44 3.26
C LEU A 49 -18.24 7.65 4.42
N ALA A 50 -17.75 7.87 5.64
CA ALA A 50 -18.62 8.10 6.81
C ALA A 50 -19.63 9.26 6.62
N ASP A 51 -19.25 10.30 5.88
CA ASP A 51 -20.13 11.42 5.50
C ASP A 51 -21.08 11.08 4.34
N ALA A 52 -20.64 10.23 3.41
CA ALA A 52 -21.45 9.74 2.30
C ALA A 52 -22.51 8.76 2.79
N GLU A 53 -22.21 7.82 3.69
CA GLU A 53 -23.16 6.91 4.35
C GLU A 53 -24.30 7.69 5.03
N LYS A 54 -23.99 8.78 5.76
CA LYS A 54 -25.00 9.65 6.38
C LYS A 54 -25.88 10.40 5.39
N LYS A 55 -25.41 10.62 4.16
CA LYS A 55 -26.11 11.32 3.07
C LYS A 55 -26.68 10.35 2.02
N GLN A 56 -26.49 9.04 2.18
CA GLN A 56 -26.76 8.01 1.17
C GLN A 56 -28.24 7.64 1.09
N VAL A 57 -29.07 8.53 0.51
CA VAL A 57 -30.38 8.11 -0.02
C VAL A 57 -30.51 8.29 -1.54
N GLN A 58 -29.78 9.18 -2.24
CA GLN A 58 -30.22 9.52 -3.63
C GLN A 58 -29.21 9.85 -4.74
N GLN A 59 -27.89 9.73 -4.60
CA GLN A 59 -27.00 10.12 -5.72
C GLN A 59 -26.22 8.95 -6.33
N GLN A 60 -26.62 8.57 -7.55
CA GLN A 60 -25.96 7.58 -8.41
C GLN A 60 -24.44 7.83 -8.56
N GLN A 61 -24.03 9.11 -8.51
CA GLN A 61 -22.62 9.51 -8.57
C GLN A 61 -21.81 9.03 -7.34
N ILE A 62 -22.42 8.98 -6.16
CA ILE A 62 -21.78 8.45 -4.93
C ILE A 62 -21.52 6.96 -5.11
N LYS A 63 -22.47 6.22 -5.68
CA LYS A 63 -22.32 4.79 -5.95
C LYS A 63 -21.16 4.49 -6.90
N THR A 64 -21.05 5.24 -8.00
CA THR A 64 -19.95 5.08 -8.97
C THR A 64 -18.60 5.48 -8.38
N TRP A 65 -18.55 6.47 -7.48
CA TRP A 65 -17.31 6.84 -6.80
C TRP A 65 -16.89 5.80 -5.75
N LEU A 66 -17.86 5.21 -5.03
CA LEU A 66 -17.62 4.12 -4.08
C LEU A 66 -17.10 2.85 -4.74
N GLU A 67 -17.64 2.47 -5.91
CA GLU A 67 -17.16 1.30 -6.65
C GLU A 67 -15.69 1.48 -7.07
N LYS A 68 -15.29 2.68 -7.51
CA LYS A 68 -13.87 2.97 -7.85
C LYS A 68 -12.96 3.02 -6.62
N LEU A 69 -13.51 3.45 -5.50
CA LEU A 69 -12.80 3.53 -4.24
C LEU A 69 -12.58 2.14 -3.63
N GLU A 70 -13.55 1.25 -3.80
CA GLU A 70 -13.44 -0.16 -3.45
C GLU A 70 -12.30 -0.82 -4.23
N ASP A 71 -12.26 -0.66 -5.55
CA ASP A 71 -11.16 -1.18 -6.38
C ASP A 71 -9.78 -0.68 -5.91
N ALA A 72 -9.63 0.64 -5.70
CA ALA A 72 -8.36 1.24 -5.29
C ALA A 72 -7.92 0.79 -3.88
N VAL A 73 -8.88 0.52 -2.99
CA VAL A 73 -8.63 0.08 -1.62
C VAL A 73 -8.26 -1.40 -1.58
N TYR A 74 -8.86 -2.25 -2.43
CA TYR A 74 -8.42 -3.63 -2.61
C TYR A 74 -6.97 -3.70 -3.13
N GLU A 75 -6.65 -2.88 -4.14
CA GLU A 75 -5.30 -2.84 -4.71
C GLU A 75 -4.25 -2.36 -3.68
N ALA A 76 -4.64 -1.47 -2.77
CA ALA A 76 -3.78 -1.05 -1.67
C ALA A 76 -3.63 -2.14 -0.57
N ASP A 77 -4.67 -2.94 -0.31
CA ASP A 77 -4.64 -4.05 0.66
C ASP A 77 -3.67 -5.15 0.20
N ASP A 78 -3.77 -5.56 -1.07
CA ASP A 78 -2.87 -6.55 -1.68
C ASP A 78 -1.40 -6.12 -1.57
N LEU A 79 -1.11 -4.84 -1.83
CA LEU A 79 0.23 -4.27 -1.71
C LEU A 79 0.78 -4.27 -0.28
N VAL A 80 -0.08 -3.98 0.69
CA VAL A 80 0.31 -3.94 2.11
C VAL A 80 0.56 -5.35 2.65
N ASP A 81 -0.19 -6.34 2.18
CA ASP A 81 0.01 -7.75 2.53
C ASP A 81 1.31 -8.31 1.95
N GLU A 82 1.65 -7.94 0.71
CA GLU A 82 2.93 -8.31 0.11
C GLU A 82 4.11 -7.71 0.89
N PHE A 83 4.03 -6.42 1.21
CA PHE A 83 5.05 -5.74 2.00
C PHE A 83 5.22 -6.36 3.40
N SER A 84 4.10 -6.71 4.05
CA SER A 84 4.09 -7.37 5.35
C SER A 84 4.73 -8.76 5.29
N THR A 85 4.48 -9.51 4.22
CA THR A 85 5.05 -10.84 3.99
C THR A 85 6.56 -10.77 3.79
N GLU A 86 7.03 -9.82 2.99
CA GLU A 86 8.46 -9.63 2.73
C GLU A 86 9.19 -9.09 3.98
N ALA A 87 8.56 -8.23 4.78
CA ALA A 87 9.09 -7.77 6.05
C ALA A 87 9.30 -8.93 7.05
N LEU A 88 8.32 -9.84 7.16
CA LEU A 88 8.42 -11.04 8.00
C LEU A 88 9.48 -12.02 7.47
N ARG A 89 9.55 -12.24 6.16
CA ARG A 89 10.55 -13.11 5.51
C ARG A 89 11.97 -12.62 5.80
N ARG A 90 12.19 -11.31 5.71
CA ARG A 90 13.49 -10.69 6.04
C ARG A 90 13.84 -10.80 7.51
N GLN A 91 12.86 -10.65 8.41
CA GLN A 91 13.08 -10.83 9.85
C GLN A 91 13.54 -12.26 10.18
N VAL A 92 12.98 -13.27 9.49
CA VAL A 92 13.38 -14.68 9.61
C VAL A 92 14.77 -14.92 9.00
N MET A 93 15.12 -14.29 7.87
CA MET A 93 16.44 -14.41 7.24
C MET A 93 17.56 -13.68 8.02
N THR A 94 17.28 -12.56 8.68
CA THR A 94 18.25 -11.85 9.52
C THR A 94 18.67 -12.62 10.78
N GLY A 95 17.94 -13.67 11.17
CA GLY A 95 18.37 -14.61 12.22
C GLY A 95 19.54 -15.51 11.81
N ASN A 96 19.88 -15.60 10.52
CA ASN A 96 20.97 -16.43 10.02
C ASN A 96 21.68 -15.77 8.82
N THR A 97 22.75 -15.01 9.10
CA THR A 97 23.78 -14.48 8.17
C THR A 97 23.35 -13.51 7.05
N MET A 98 23.85 -12.27 7.13
CA MET A 98 23.97 -11.22 6.11
C MET A 98 22.96 -11.29 4.95
N ALA A 99 21.74 -10.81 5.19
CA ALA A 99 20.68 -10.72 4.18
C ALA A 99 21.00 -9.63 3.15
N LYS A 100 21.09 -10.02 1.87
CA LYS A 100 21.11 -9.09 0.73
C LYS A 100 19.78 -8.32 0.70
N GLN A 101 19.84 -7.01 0.47
CA GLN A 101 18.65 -6.16 0.40
C GLN A 101 17.91 -6.42 -0.91
N GLY A 102 16.75 -7.08 -0.88
CA GLY A 102 16.00 -7.39 -2.10
C GLY A 102 14.51 -7.12 -2.07
N LEU A 103 14.02 -6.23 -2.94
CA LEU A 103 12.60 -5.93 -3.13
C LEU A 103 12.03 -6.93 -4.13
N THR A 104 10.99 -7.66 -3.74
CA THR A 104 10.25 -8.52 -4.66
C THR A 104 8.84 -8.00 -4.82
N ILE A 105 8.36 -7.90 -6.05
CA ILE A 105 6.99 -7.49 -6.40
C ILE A 105 6.39 -8.63 -7.24
N TYR A 106 5.32 -9.24 -6.74
CA TYR A 106 4.54 -10.31 -7.34
C TYR A 106 3.11 -9.82 -7.60
N ASP A 107 2.54 -10.16 -8.76
CA ASP A 107 1.12 -9.95 -9.07
C ASP A 107 0.58 -8.49 -8.97
N CYS A 108 1.45 -7.48 -8.88
CA CYS A 108 1.04 -6.06 -8.90
C CYS A 108 1.46 -5.33 -10.20
N PRO A 109 0.60 -5.30 -11.24
CA PRO A 109 0.95 -4.71 -12.54
C PRO A 109 1.24 -3.21 -12.47
N ILE A 110 0.60 -2.47 -11.53
CA ILE A 110 0.84 -1.03 -11.35
C ILE A 110 2.23 -0.77 -10.79
N LEU A 111 2.62 -1.46 -9.71
CA LEU A 111 3.96 -1.30 -9.16
C LEU A 111 5.02 -1.86 -10.12
N LEU A 112 4.71 -2.88 -10.91
CA LEU A 112 5.61 -3.42 -11.92
C LEU A 112 5.92 -2.38 -13.02
N GLU A 113 4.95 -1.54 -13.42
CA GLU A 113 5.22 -0.39 -14.29
C GLU A 113 6.00 0.72 -13.57
N ARG A 114 5.58 1.11 -12.36
CA ARG A 114 6.19 2.24 -11.63
C ARG A 114 7.62 1.95 -11.15
N CYS A 115 7.95 0.69 -10.91
CA CYS A 115 9.27 0.23 -10.46
C CYS A 115 10.16 -0.27 -11.62
N ARG A 116 9.70 -0.16 -12.87
CA ARG A 116 10.44 -0.62 -14.05
C ARG A 116 11.79 0.10 -14.16
N GLU A 117 12.84 -0.67 -14.45
CA GLU A 117 14.19 -0.15 -14.67
C GLU A 117 14.21 0.99 -15.70
N ASP A 118 14.80 2.12 -15.32
CA ASP A 118 15.03 3.35 -16.08
C ASP A 118 13.78 4.09 -16.61
N THR A 119 12.60 3.55 -16.39
CA THR A 119 11.34 4.06 -16.97
C THR A 119 10.26 4.32 -15.94
N GLY A 120 10.26 3.59 -14.84
CA GLY A 120 9.30 3.76 -13.77
C GLY A 120 9.62 4.98 -12.91
N ASP A 121 8.60 5.75 -12.55
CA ASP A 121 8.75 6.97 -11.73
C ASP A 121 9.32 6.68 -10.33
N TYR A 122 9.28 5.43 -9.88
CA TYR A 122 9.86 5.00 -8.59
C TYR A 122 11.27 4.44 -8.73
N TRP A 123 11.75 4.18 -9.95
CA TRP A 123 13.09 3.64 -10.21
C TRP A 123 14.22 4.43 -9.52
N PRO A 124 14.28 5.78 -9.57
CA PRO A 124 15.35 6.54 -8.91
C PRO A 124 15.38 6.37 -7.39
N LYS A 125 14.26 5.94 -6.78
CA LYS A 125 14.13 5.72 -5.35
C LYS A 125 14.56 4.31 -4.94
N ILE A 126 14.44 3.33 -5.84
CA ILE A 126 14.70 1.91 -5.54
C ILE A 126 15.95 1.35 -6.24
N SER A 127 16.60 2.11 -7.12
CA SER A 127 17.78 1.69 -7.90
C SER A 127 19.00 1.33 -7.04
N HIS A 128 18.97 1.64 -5.74
CA HIS A 128 20.03 1.31 -4.78
C HIS A 128 19.82 -0.06 -4.10
N ILE A 129 18.71 -0.75 -4.37
CA ILE A 129 18.37 -2.05 -3.79
C ILE A 129 19.09 -3.16 -4.58
N GLU A 130 19.79 -4.04 -3.88
CA GLU A 130 20.74 -5.01 -4.45
C GLU A 130 20.09 -6.22 -5.15
N LEU A 131 18.79 -6.43 -4.95
CA LEU A 131 18.00 -7.54 -5.49
C LEU A 131 16.57 -7.07 -5.81
N LEU A 132 16.30 -6.61 -7.04
CA LEU A 132 14.93 -6.33 -7.47
C LEU A 132 14.40 -7.55 -8.26
N ASP A 133 13.37 -8.22 -7.76
CA ASP A 133 12.65 -9.28 -8.49
C ASP A 133 11.23 -8.79 -8.82
N LEU A 134 10.98 -8.56 -10.11
CA LEU A 134 9.69 -8.12 -10.65
C LEU A 134 9.10 -9.31 -11.41
N SER A 135 8.31 -10.11 -10.72
CA SER A 135 7.66 -11.27 -11.31
C SER A 135 6.19 -10.94 -11.61
N ILE A 136 5.76 -11.27 -12.84
CA ILE A 136 4.34 -11.27 -13.24
C ILE A 136 3.66 -12.48 -12.62
#